data_AF-A0A5K1D9D8-F1
#
_entry.id   AF-A0A5K1D9D8-F1
#
_cell.length_a   1.000
_cell.length_b   1.000
_cell.length_c   1.000
_cell.angle_alpha   90.00
_cell.angle_beta   90.00
_cell.angle_gamma   90.00
#
_symmetry.space_group_name_H-M   'P 1'
#
loop_
_entity.id
_entity.type
_entity.pdbx_description
1 polymer ?
#
loop_
_entity_poly.entity_id
_entity_poly.type
_entity_poly.pdbx_seq_one_letter_code
_entity_poly.pdbx_strand_id
1 'polypeptide(L)' 'WHSAGTFDVKSMTGGPFGTIKNELAHGANAGLDIAVRILEPVRDQFPSLSYADFVQ' A
#
# COMPACT_ATOMS: atom_id res chain seq x y z
N TRP A 1 4.57 -0.35 7.09
CA TRP A 1 6.00 -0.70 6.80
C TRP A 1 6.24 -1.00 5.32
N HIS A 2 5.69 -2.08 4.76
CA HIS A 2 5.94 -2.50 3.36
C HIS A 2 5.63 -1.42 2.31
N SER A 3 4.53 -0.67 2.51
CA SER A 3 4.16 0.47 1.64
C SER A 3 5.20 1.60 1.65
N ALA A 4 5.86 1.86 2.79
CA ALA A 4 6.82 2.96 2.93
C ALA A 4 8.27 2.56 2.63
N GLY A 5 8.60 1.27 2.83
CA GLY A 5 9.97 0.76 2.78
C GLY A 5 10.62 0.74 1.39
N THR A 6 9.87 1.07 0.34
CA THR A 6 10.38 1.16 -1.03
C THR A 6 11.01 2.52 -1.35
N PHE A 7 10.95 3.50 -0.44
CA PHE A 7 11.47 4.84 -0.69
C PHE A 7 13.01 4.86 -0.81
N ASP A 8 13.52 5.35 -1.93
CA ASP A 8 14.94 5.62 -2.14
C ASP A 8 15.20 7.13 -2.23
N VAL A 9 16.02 7.65 -1.32
CA VAL A 9 16.30 9.10 -1.19
C VAL A 9 17.10 9.69 -2.36
N LYS A 10 17.88 8.87 -3.07
CA LYS A 10 18.75 9.35 -4.15
C LYS A 10 17.96 9.59 -5.43
N SER A 11 17.09 8.65 -5.77
CA SER A 11 16.21 8.71 -6.94
C SER A 11 14.89 9.39 -6.65
N MET A 12 14.52 9.56 -5.38
CA MET A 12 13.22 10.09 -4.94
C MET A 12 12.06 9.24 -5.47
N THR A 13 12.24 7.92 -5.54
CA THR A 13 11.24 6.96 -6.04
C THR A 13 10.79 5.98 -4.95
N GLY A 14 9.69 5.27 -5.20
CA GLY A 14 9.04 4.40 -4.21
C GLY A 14 8.40 5.20 -3.08
N GLY A 15 8.13 4.56 -1.95
CA GLY A 15 7.50 5.18 -0.78
C GLY A 15 5.97 5.01 -0.74
N PRO A 16 5.32 5.57 0.30
CA PRO A 16 3.95 5.23 0.67
C PRO A 16 2.90 5.96 -0.19
N PHE A 17 2.94 5.73 -1.50
CA PHE A 17 2.07 6.41 -2.47
C PHE A 17 0.97 5.50 -3.03
N GLY A 18 0.56 4.50 -2.24
CA GLY A 18 -0.57 3.61 -2.58
C GLY A 18 -0.25 2.54 -3.62
N THR A 19 1.03 2.31 -3.94
CA THR A 19 1.47 1.34 -4.96
C THR A 19 1.41 -0.10 -4.50
N ILE A 20 1.20 -0.36 -3.19
CA ILE A 20 1.26 -1.70 -2.60
C ILE A 20 0.36 -2.73 -3.31
N LYS A 21 -0.78 -2.30 -3.88
CA LYS A 21 -1.67 -3.15 -4.70
C LYS A 21 -0.98 -3.76 -5.91
N ASN A 22 -0.08 -3.01 -6.54
CA ASN A 22 0.68 -3.45 -7.71
C ASN A 22 1.92 -4.27 -7.32
N GLU A 23 2.26 -4.30 -6.03
CA GLU A 23 3.47 -4.91 -5.49
C GLU A 23 3.17 -6.18 -4.66
N LEU A 24 1.91 -6.62 -4.59
CA LEU A 24 1.50 -7.78 -3.78
C LEU A 24 2.18 -9.10 -4.20
N ALA A 25 2.61 -9.20 -5.46
CA ALA A 25 3.31 -10.37 -5.98
C ALA A 25 4.80 -10.42 -5.59
N HIS A 26 5.37 -9.35 -5.04
CA HIS A 26 6.75 -9.37 -4.56
C HIS A 26 6.85 -10.32 -3.36
N GLY A 27 7.86 -11.20 -3.33
CA GLY A 27 7.98 -12.21 -2.27
C GLY A 27 8.05 -11.63 -0.85
N ALA A 28 8.62 -10.43 -0.69
CA ALA A 28 8.63 -9.72 0.58
C ALA A 28 7.23 -9.29 1.07
N ASN A 29 6.24 -9.22 0.17
CA ASN A 29 4.87 -8.78 0.45
C ASN A 29 3.89 -9.96 0.60
N ALA A 30 4.39 -11.19 0.75
CA ALA A 30 3.56 -12.39 0.89
C ALA A 30 2.53 -12.23 2.03
N GLY A 31 1.25 -12.46 1.71
CA GLY A 31 0.13 -12.35 2.65
C GLY A 31 -0.49 -10.96 2.79
N LEU A 32 0.10 -9.90 2.19
CA LEU A 32 -0.51 -8.56 2.21
C LEU A 32 -1.79 -8.46 1.39
N ASP A 33 -2.02 -9.39 0.44
CA ASP A 33 -3.28 -9.50 -0.28
C ASP A 33 -4.48 -9.75 0.66
N ILE A 34 -4.25 -10.51 1.74
CA ILE A 34 -5.25 -10.77 2.78
C ILE A 34 -5.61 -9.46 3.50
N ALA A 35 -4.60 -8.70 3.91
CA ALA A 35 -4.80 -7.42 4.59
C ALA A 35 -5.54 -6.42 3.67
N VAL A 36 -5.13 -6.30 2.41
CA VAL A 36 -5.81 -5.44 1.42
C VAL A 36 -7.27 -5.84 1.26
N ARG A 37 -7.57 -7.14 1.15
CA ARG A 37 -8.94 -7.64 1.00
C ARG A 37 -9.82 -7.35 2.22
N ILE A 38 -9.28 -7.45 3.43
CA ILE A 38 -10.01 -7.11 4.67
C ILE A 38 -10.31 -5.61 4.75
N LEU A 39 -9.40 -4.79 4.23
CA LEU A 39 -9.45 -3.33 4.31
C LEU A 39 -10.31 -2.67 3.23
N GLU A 40 -10.50 -3.30 2.07
CA GLU A 40 -11.33 -2.81 0.95
C GLU A 40 -12.74 -2.33 1.37
N PRO A 41 -13.56 -3.11 2.10
CA PRO A 41 -14.92 -2.69 2.46
C PRO A 41 -14.96 -1.54 3.47
N VAL A 42 -13.90 -1.36 4.25
CA VAL A 42 -13.77 -0.23 5.17
C VAL A 42 -13.39 1.01 4.38
N ARG A 43 -12.44 0.92 3.45
CA ARG A 43 -12.06 2.02 2.58
C ARG A 43 -13.25 2.56 1.79
N ASP A 44 -14.11 1.69 1.28
CA ASP A 44 -15.28 2.08 0.49
C ASP A 44 -16.26 2.98 1.25
N GLN A 45 -16.20 2.99 2.59
CA GLN A 45 -16.98 3.89 3.45
C GLN A 45 -16.37 5.31 3.55
N PHE A 46 -15.12 5.51 3.10
CA PHE A 46 -14.38 6.76 3.20
C PHE A 46 -13.81 7.21 1.84
N PRO A 47 -14.66 7.56 0.85
CA PRO A 47 -14.21 7.92 -0.50
C PRO A 47 -13.37 9.20 -0.57
N SER A 48 -13.34 10.02 0.48
CA SER A 48 -12.50 11.21 0.58
C SER A 48 -11.04 10.91 0.93
N LEU A 49 -10.74 9.70 1.42
CA LEU A 49 -9.37 9.28 1.74
C LEU A 49 -8.73 8.66 0.52
N SER A 50 -7.46 8.99 0.27
CA SER A 50 -6.71 8.31 -0.78
C SER A 50 -6.39 6.88 -0.35
N TYR A 51 -6.10 6.01 -1.33
CA TYR A 51 -5.66 4.66 -1.02
C TYR A 51 -4.35 4.66 -0.21
N ALA A 52 -3.46 5.62 -0.47
CA ALA A 52 -2.21 5.78 0.25
C ALA A 52 -2.45 6.10 1.74
N ASP A 53 -3.39 6.99 2.04
CA ASP A 53 -3.75 7.33 3.43
C ASP A 53 -4.29 6.11 4.20
N PHE A 54 -4.97 5.20 3.50
CA PHE A 54 -5.61 4.04 4.11
C PHE A 54 -4.66 2.90 4.45
N VAL A 55 -3.51 2.80 3.75
CA VAL A 55 -2.57 1.67 3.86
C VAL A 55 -1.23 2.06 4.48
N GLN A 56 -1.14 3.25 5.08
CA GLN A 56 0.03 3.75 5.80
C GLN A 56 0.13 3.15 7.21
#